data_AF-A0A7X7T9D4-F1
#
_entry.id   AF-A0A7X7T9D4-F1
#
_cell.length_a   1.000
_cell.length_b   1.000
_cell.length_c   1.000
_cell.angle_alpha   90.00
_cell.angle_beta   90.00
_cell.angle_gamma   90.00
#
_symmetry.space_group_name_H-M   'P 1'
#
loop_
_entity.id
_entity.type
_entity.pdbx_description
1 polymer ?
#
loop_
_entity_poly.entity_id
_entity_poly.type
_entity_poly.pdbx_seq_one_letter_code
_entity_poly.pdbx_strand_id
1 'polypeptide(L)'
;MTQSYRNPLTQTLGLVFQSMRDKMGGISSADIAAALGLAASHYRMIEAGSANLQPSRAVKIVQTFDTIEFVPLCQILVAIQTIDSAMDTIADMRTMVEVMMEIHPTLRSIFEKFQHLWETVEKGTVADVARKIRELGIDRELGKFLTTEPIALTPEQANNFMSPTYQQPISGQLYYKIGNILQGLAPFYLDTVLQLIDNLRNITPRVTPTELARWESQHKNRISYIVGVVRKPEIVLDVNTFDYSFLWQDNFRKMCIIHRDPPTARAESVQEVITQRLRQRYEAERVKYERELASFDSVLPAKLLVRSGTAKTISIDQILLHRDVRMNNLWFYFMTSGYVVPFIDNTLPRMESTDPFGTSLAYEETCEKLGLLREICGDIGFEY
;
A
#
# COMPACT_ATOMS: atom_id res chain seq x y z
N MET A 1 15.66 11.63 44.50
CA MET A 1 15.71 11.78 43.03
C MET A 1 14.85 10.69 42.46
N THR A 2 13.66 11.01 41.96
CA THR A 2 12.79 10.04 41.28
C THR A 2 13.49 9.61 40.00
N GLN A 3 13.98 8.36 39.96
CA GLN A 3 14.41 7.75 38.70
C GLN A 3 13.19 7.73 37.79
N SER A 4 13.16 8.61 36.79
CA SER A 4 12.15 8.55 35.74
C SER A 4 12.49 7.35 34.87
N TYR A 5 11.86 6.21 35.18
CA TYR A 5 11.90 5.05 34.32
C TYR A 5 11.36 5.43 32.95
N ARG A 6 11.85 4.78 31.90
CA ARG A 6 11.40 5.06 30.53
C ARG A 6 10.78 3.82 29.95
N ASN A 7 9.65 4.02 29.29
CA ASN A 7 8.96 2.96 28.60
C ASN A 7 9.85 2.34 27.49
N PRO A 8 10.20 1.04 27.59
CA PRO A 8 11.06 0.38 26.61
C PRO A 8 10.41 0.31 25.22
N LEU A 9 9.08 0.34 25.13
CA LEU A 9 8.36 0.37 23.86
C LEU A 9 8.53 1.72 23.15
N THR A 10 8.50 2.83 23.89
CA THR A 10 8.80 4.17 23.34
C THR A 10 10.22 4.24 22.77
N GLN A 11 11.20 3.67 23.46
CA GLN A 11 12.58 3.58 22.96
C GLN A 11 12.70 2.71 21.71
N THR A 12 11.99 1.58 21.69
CA THR A 12 11.96 0.70 20.52
C THR A 12 11.36 1.42 19.31
N LEU A 13 10.24 2.14 19.48
CA LEU A 13 9.61 2.90 18.40
C LEU A 13 10.53 4.00 17.86
N GLY A 14 11.22 4.74 18.74
CA GLY A 14 12.21 5.75 18.34
C GLY A 14 13.34 5.17 17.49
N LEU A 15 13.85 3.99 17.85
CA LEU A 15 14.87 3.27 17.08
C LEU A 15 14.37 2.82 15.71
N VAL A 16 13.11 2.42 15.60
CA VAL A 16 12.50 2.09 14.30
C VAL A 16 12.45 3.32 13.40
N PHE A 17 11.99 4.47 13.90
CA PHE A 17 11.97 5.71 13.12
C PHE A 17 13.37 6.15 12.69
N GLN A 18 14.35 6.03 13.57
CA GLN A 18 15.76 6.31 13.25
C GLN A 18 16.23 5.41 12.09
N SER A 19 15.98 4.10 12.19
CA SER A 19 16.34 3.12 11.14
C SER A 19 15.64 3.42 9.81
N MET A 20 14.36 3.82 9.84
CA MET A 20 13.62 4.19 8.64
C MET A 20 14.15 5.46 7.99
N ARG A 21 14.42 6.50 8.77
CA ARG A 21 15.05 7.72 8.28
C ARG A 21 16.41 7.43 7.65
N ASP A 22 17.24 6.62 8.30
CA ASP A 22 18.57 6.26 7.79
C ASP A 22 18.48 5.52 6.45
N LYS A 23 17.45 4.67 6.25
CA LYS A 23 17.16 4.00 4.97
C LYS A 23 16.70 4.95 3.86
N MET A 24 16.16 6.12 4.19
CA MET A 24 15.72 7.12 3.20
C MET A 24 16.88 7.91 2.57
N GLY A 25 18.14 7.58 2.86
CA GLY A 25 19.28 8.07 2.09
C GLY A 25 19.68 9.52 2.37
N GLY A 26 19.88 9.87 3.66
CA GLY A 26 20.48 11.16 4.05
C GLY A 26 19.50 12.26 4.48
N ILE A 27 18.22 11.93 4.67
CA ILE A 27 17.22 12.85 5.25
C ILE A 27 17.58 13.13 6.71
N SER A 28 17.64 14.41 7.10
CA SER A 28 17.97 14.78 8.47
C SER A 28 16.75 14.66 9.39
N SER A 29 16.98 14.52 10.71
CA SER A 29 15.88 14.62 11.71
C SER A 29 15.10 15.92 11.60
N ALA A 30 15.72 17.01 11.12
CA ALA A 30 15.06 18.30 10.98
C ALA A 30 14.05 18.29 9.83
N ASP A 31 14.37 17.60 8.74
CA ASP A 31 13.48 17.47 7.58
C ASP A 31 12.25 16.62 7.91
N ILE A 32 12.45 15.51 8.63
CA ILE A 32 11.34 14.71 9.15
C ILE A 32 10.49 15.53 10.13
N ALA A 33 11.12 16.26 11.05
CA ALA A 33 10.39 17.10 11.99
C ALA A 33 9.50 18.12 11.27
N ALA A 34 10.01 18.75 10.19
CA ALA A 34 9.25 19.68 9.38
C ALA A 34 8.02 19.03 8.73
N ALA A 35 8.17 17.83 8.14
CA ALA A 35 7.05 17.07 7.57
C ALA A 35 5.98 16.74 8.62
N LEU A 36 6.40 16.41 9.84
CA LEU A 36 5.52 16.11 10.97
C LEU A 36 4.90 17.37 11.61
N GLY A 37 5.40 18.56 11.28
CA GLY A 37 5.03 19.82 11.94
C GLY A 37 5.48 19.87 13.40
N LEU A 38 6.70 19.38 13.67
CA LEU A 38 7.36 19.35 14.97
C LEU A 38 8.63 20.21 14.95
N ALA A 39 9.07 20.66 16.13
CA ALA A 39 10.41 21.20 16.29
C ALA A 39 11.45 20.08 16.12
N ALA A 40 12.57 20.38 15.46
CA ALA A 40 13.65 19.41 15.25
C ALA A 40 14.19 18.82 16.55
N SER A 41 14.25 19.61 17.62
CA SER A 41 14.62 19.15 18.96
C SER A 41 13.63 18.11 19.52
N HIS A 42 12.33 18.35 19.33
CA HIS A 42 11.27 17.43 19.78
C HIS A 42 11.36 16.11 19.03
N TYR A 43 11.51 16.14 17.69
CA TYR A 43 11.61 14.90 16.91
C TYR A 43 12.85 14.06 17.29
N ARG A 44 14.00 14.70 17.55
CA ARG A 44 15.19 14.00 18.07
C ARG A 44 14.92 13.34 19.43
N MET A 45 14.11 13.94 20.29
CA MET A 45 13.70 13.31 21.54
C MET A 45 12.80 12.08 21.31
N ILE A 46 11.95 12.10 20.28
CA ILE A 46 11.15 10.93 19.88
C ILE A 46 12.06 9.81 19.37
N GLU A 47 13.00 10.10 18.47
CA GLU A 47 13.97 9.10 17.98
C GLU A 47 14.82 8.52 19.11
N ALA A 48 15.18 9.35 20.09
CA ALA A 48 15.91 8.92 21.29
C ALA A 48 15.02 8.20 22.34
N GLY A 49 13.72 7.99 22.06
CA GLY A 49 12.79 7.37 23.00
C GLY A 49 12.59 8.15 24.31
N SER A 50 12.88 9.45 24.28
CA SER A 50 12.83 10.36 25.42
C SER A 50 11.55 11.20 25.45
N ALA A 51 10.79 11.20 24.35
CA ALA A 51 9.49 11.83 24.22
C ALA A 51 8.54 10.90 23.49
N ASN A 52 7.27 10.91 23.88
CA ASN A 52 6.24 10.15 23.19
C ASN A 52 5.79 10.86 21.93
N LEU A 53 5.60 10.09 20.87
CA LEU A 53 4.90 10.55 19.69
C LEU A 53 3.41 10.74 20.04
N GLN A 54 2.89 11.95 19.83
CA GLN A 54 1.47 12.23 20.05
C GLN A 54 0.62 11.48 19.02
N PRO A 55 -0.48 10.80 19.42
CA PRO A 55 -1.35 10.07 18.48
C PRO A 55 -1.87 10.91 17.33
N SER A 56 -2.10 12.22 17.54
CA SER A 56 -2.50 13.17 16.50
C SER A 56 -1.50 13.32 15.36
N ARG A 57 -0.27 12.80 15.52
CA ARG A 57 0.79 12.80 14.51
C ARG A 57 0.90 11.48 13.74
N ALA A 58 0.13 10.45 14.09
CA ALA A 58 0.20 9.13 13.44
C ALA A 58 -0.06 9.20 11.92
N VAL A 59 -1.04 9.99 11.48
CA VAL A 59 -1.33 10.18 10.05
C VAL A 59 -0.12 10.78 9.32
N LYS A 60 0.50 11.80 9.91
CA LYS A 60 1.68 12.44 9.31
C LYS A 60 2.89 11.51 9.28
N ILE A 61 3.04 10.63 10.27
CA ILE A 61 4.10 9.61 10.31
C ILE A 61 3.93 8.64 9.14
N VAL A 62 2.72 8.12 8.92
CA VAL A 62 2.43 7.22 7.78
C VAL A 62 2.64 7.93 6.44
N GLN A 63 2.31 9.22 6.34
CA GLN A 63 2.57 10.02 5.15
C GLN A 63 4.05 10.34 4.93
N THR A 64 4.88 10.31 5.97
CA THR A 64 6.31 10.63 5.90
C THR A 64 7.15 9.37 5.71
N PHE A 65 6.72 8.27 6.31
CA PHE A 65 7.35 6.96 6.24
C PHE A 65 6.42 6.01 5.50
N ASP A 66 6.55 5.98 4.17
CA ASP A 66 5.66 5.26 3.24
C ASP A 66 5.48 3.76 3.53
N THR A 67 6.37 3.17 4.34
CA THR A 67 6.32 1.76 4.73
C THR A 67 5.60 1.51 6.05
N ILE A 68 5.35 2.54 6.87
CA ILE A 68 4.68 2.38 8.17
C ILE A 68 3.18 2.30 7.96
N GLU A 69 2.58 1.23 8.45
CA GLU A 69 1.14 1.02 8.43
C GLU A 69 0.45 1.74 9.60
N PHE A 70 -0.69 2.37 9.31
CA PHE A 70 -1.42 3.18 10.29
C PHE A 70 -1.93 2.37 11.49
N VAL A 71 -2.49 1.18 11.25
CA VAL A 71 -3.08 0.34 12.32
C VAL A 71 -2.02 -0.18 13.30
N PRO A 72 -0.94 -0.84 12.84
CA PRO A 72 0.17 -1.22 13.71
C PRO A 72 0.75 -0.04 14.49
N LEU A 73 0.93 1.11 13.85
CA LEU A 73 1.43 2.31 14.53
C LEU A 73 0.50 2.74 15.67
N CYS A 74 -0.80 2.82 15.43
CA CYS A 74 -1.78 3.17 16.46
C CYS A 74 -1.79 2.15 17.61
N GLN A 75 -1.70 0.86 17.32
CA GLN A 75 -1.61 -0.19 18.35
C GLN A 75 -0.39 0.00 19.26
N ILE A 76 0.75 0.37 18.68
CA ILE A 76 1.97 0.66 19.44
C ILE A 76 1.84 1.94 20.25
N LEU A 77 1.22 2.99 19.70
CA LEU A 77 1.00 4.23 20.44
C LEU A 77 0.05 4.05 21.63
N VAL A 78 -1.01 3.26 21.48
CA VAL A 78 -1.90 2.88 22.59
C VAL A 78 -1.15 2.04 23.61
N ALA A 79 -0.38 1.05 23.15
CA ALA A 79 0.45 0.23 24.04
C ALA A 79 1.44 1.07 24.87
N ILE A 80 2.07 2.06 24.24
CA ILE A 80 2.93 3.03 24.93
C ILE A 80 2.14 3.77 26.01
N GLN A 81 0.97 4.32 25.67
CA GLN A 81 0.13 5.05 26.63
C GLN A 81 -0.35 4.17 27.80
N THR A 82 -0.71 2.91 27.53
CA THR A 82 -1.15 1.96 28.54
C THR A 82 0.00 1.62 29.51
N ILE A 83 1.20 1.36 28.99
CA ILE A 83 2.39 1.12 29.82
C ILE A 83 2.76 2.38 30.61
N ASP A 84 2.66 3.56 29.98
CA ASP A 84 2.96 4.84 30.63
C ASP A 84 2.01 5.13 31.80
N SER A 85 0.76 4.67 31.74
CA SER A 85 -0.19 4.78 32.84
C SER A 85 0.18 3.93 34.07
N ALA A 86 1.10 2.97 33.89
CA ALA A 86 1.61 2.06 34.92
C ALA A 86 3.09 2.34 35.27
N MET A 87 3.59 3.56 35.02
CA MET A 87 5.00 3.92 35.19
C MET A 87 5.47 4.17 36.64
N ASP A 88 4.63 3.89 37.64
CA ASP A 88 4.97 4.09 39.04
C ASP A 88 6.16 3.21 39.46
N THR A 89 6.22 1.96 38.95
CA THR A 89 7.38 1.07 39.12
C THR A 89 7.65 0.23 37.87
N ILE A 90 8.86 -0.35 37.77
CA ILE A 90 9.20 -1.32 36.70
C ILE A 90 8.35 -2.59 36.82
N ALA A 91 8.01 -3.00 38.04
CA ALA A 91 7.15 -4.16 38.27
C ALA A 91 5.74 -3.93 37.70
N ASP A 92 5.21 -2.72 37.83
CA ASP A 92 3.90 -2.35 37.28
C ASP A 92 3.93 -2.32 35.75
N MET A 93 4.96 -1.72 35.15
CA MET A 93 5.16 -1.75 33.69
C MET A 93 5.27 -3.18 33.16
N ARG A 94 6.00 -4.05 33.86
CA ARG A 94 6.14 -5.47 33.49
C ARG A 94 4.80 -6.20 33.57
N THR A 95 4.06 -6.00 34.65
CA THR A 95 2.72 -6.57 34.83
C THR A 95 1.78 -6.09 33.71
N MET A 96 1.83 -4.80 33.36
CA MET A 96 1.03 -4.26 32.27
C MET A 96 1.41 -4.88 30.92
N VAL A 97 2.70 -5.09 30.64
CA VAL A 97 3.15 -5.78 29.43
C VAL A 97 2.66 -7.24 29.40
N GLU A 98 2.68 -7.95 30.53
CA GLU A 98 2.15 -9.32 30.63
C GLU A 98 0.63 -9.36 30.35
N VAL A 99 -0.15 -8.43 30.93
CA VAL A 99 -1.58 -8.28 30.65
C VAL A 99 -1.82 -7.95 29.17
N MET A 100 -1.01 -7.07 28.59
CA MET A 100 -1.09 -6.71 27.18
C MET A 100 -0.79 -7.89 26.24
N MET A 101 0.10 -8.81 26.62
CA MET A 101 0.37 -10.04 25.85
C MET A 101 -0.82 -11.00 25.82
N GLU A 102 -1.68 -10.95 26.83
CA GLU A 102 -2.91 -11.74 26.90
C GLU A 102 -4.03 -11.10 26.06
N ILE A 103 -4.19 -9.77 26.15
CA ILE A 103 -5.26 -9.02 25.48
C ILE A 103 -4.95 -8.77 23.99
N HIS A 104 -3.68 -8.65 23.60
CA HIS A 104 -3.26 -8.35 22.24
C HIS A 104 -2.26 -9.40 21.70
N PRO A 105 -2.75 -10.54 21.17
CA PRO A 105 -1.90 -11.63 20.68
C PRO A 105 -0.91 -11.21 19.58
N THR A 106 -1.24 -10.17 18.82
CA THR A 106 -0.39 -9.66 17.72
C THR A 106 0.87 -8.96 18.19
N LEU A 107 0.90 -8.43 19.43
CA LEU A 107 2.07 -7.79 20.02
C LEU A 107 2.94 -8.77 20.83
N ARG A 108 2.48 -10.03 20.96
CA ARG A 108 3.13 -11.05 21.79
C ARG A 108 4.60 -11.25 21.41
N SER A 109 4.92 -11.38 20.12
CA SER A 109 6.31 -11.61 19.68
C SER A 109 7.27 -10.47 20.05
N ILE A 110 6.76 -9.24 20.16
CA ILE A 110 7.53 -8.06 20.57
C ILE A 110 7.71 -8.08 22.09
N PHE A 111 6.63 -8.30 22.85
CA PHE A 111 6.65 -8.26 24.31
C PHE A 111 7.34 -9.45 24.96
N GLU A 112 7.31 -10.64 24.37
CA GLU A 112 8.09 -11.79 24.85
C GLU A 112 9.59 -11.45 24.92
N LYS A 113 10.10 -10.67 23.95
CA LYS A 113 11.49 -10.23 23.95
C LYS A 113 11.80 -9.22 25.06
N PHE A 114 10.81 -8.52 25.59
CA PHE A 114 11.01 -7.58 26.70
C PHE A 114 11.36 -8.30 28.01
N GLN A 115 11.05 -9.60 28.14
CA GLN A 115 11.42 -10.39 29.32
C GLN A 115 12.93 -10.34 29.60
N HIS A 116 13.76 -10.26 28.55
CA HIS A 116 15.22 -10.17 28.65
C HIS A 116 15.76 -8.73 28.72
N LEU A 117 14.87 -7.73 28.73
CA LEU A 117 15.20 -6.31 28.72
C LEU A 117 15.07 -5.66 30.11
N TRP A 118 14.17 -6.16 30.96
CA TRP A 118 13.80 -5.53 32.23
C TRP A 118 14.97 -5.24 33.17
N GLU A 119 15.94 -6.16 33.28
CA GLU A 119 17.13 -5.92 34.12
C GLU A 119 17.97 -4.73 33.62
N THR A 120 18.04 -4.54 32.29
CA THR A 120 18.74 -3.39 31.70
C THR A 120 17.95 -2.10 31.88
N VAL A 121 16.61 -2.17 31.87
CA VAL A 121 15.74 -1.01 32.16
C VAL A 121 15.89 -0.55 33.61
N GLU A 122 16.09 -1.48 34.54
CA GLU A 122 16.24 -1.18 35.97
C GLU A 122 17.60 -0.57 36.33
N LYS A 123 18.69 -1.09 35.74
CA LYS A 123 20.05 -0.76 36.17
C LYS A 123 20.83 0.09 35.15
N GLY A 124 20.40 0.14 33.90
CA GLY A 124 21.13 0.73 32.78
C GLY A 124 20.77 2.19 32.49
N THR A 125 21.58 2.83 31.64
CA THR A 125 21.25 4.13 31.05
C THR A 125 20.35 3.96 29.82
N VAL A 126 19.78 5.06 29.32
CA VAL A 126 19.00 5.10 28.06
C VAL A 126 19.79 4.48 26.89
N ALA A 127 21.09 4.76 26.82
CA ALA A 127 21.96 4.22 25.78
C ALA A 127 22.19 2.70 25.92
N ASP A 128 22.19 2.18 27.15
CA ASP A 128 22.33 0.75 27.42
C ASP A 128 21.06 0.00 27.05
N VAL A 129 19.89 0.55 27.39
CA VAL A 129 18.58 0.01 26.99
C VAL A 129 18.45 0.00 25.46
N ALA A 130 18.78 1.10 24.78
CA ALA A 130 18.74 1.18 23.32
C ALA A 130 19.68 0.15 22.64
N ARG A 131 20.89 -0.06 23.20
CA ARG A 131 21.83 -1.08 22.73
C ARG A 131 21.25 -2.48 22.90
N LYS A 132 20.66 -2.75 24.07
CA LYS A 132 20.04 -4.04 24.38
C LYS A 132 18.84 -4.35 23.50
N ILE A 133 18.01 -3.35 23.19
CA ILE A 133 16.88 -3.46 22.24
C ILE A 133 17.37 -3.95 20.87
N ARG A 134 18.46 -3.36 20.34
CA ARG A 134 19.06 -3.77 19.06
C ARG A 134 19.70 -5.16 19.11
N GLU A 135 20.40 -5.48 20.20
CA GLU A 135 20.99 -6.81 20.43
C GLU A 135 19.94 -7.91 20.43
N LEU A 136 18.79 -7.68 21.09
CA LEU A 136 17.68 -8.61 21.17
C LEU A 136 16.80 -8.62 19.89
N GLY A 137 17.09 -7.72 18.93
CA GLY A 137 16.36 -7.58 17.67
C GLY A 137 14.90 -7.13 17.84
N ILE A 138 14.60 -6.44 18.93
CA ILE A 138 13.25 -5.98 19.25
C ILE A 138 12.82 -4.86 18.30
N ASP A 139 13.74 -3.97 17.93
CA ASP A 139 13.54 -2.94 16.92
C ASP A 139 13.21 -3.53 15.55
N ARG A 140 13.85 -4.64 15.17
CA ARG A 140 13.58 -5.35 13.92
C ARG A 140 12.21 -6.03 13.92
N GLU A 141 11.84 -6.66 15.04
CA GLU A 141 10.52 -7.27 15.20
C GLU A 141 9.40 -6.21 15.18
N LEU A 142 9.58 -5.12 15.91
CA LEU A 142 8.66 -3.98 15.88
C LEU A 142 8.61 -3.34 14.49
N GLY A 143 9.75 -3.22 13.81
CA GLY A 143 9.83 -2.76 12.42
C GLY A 143 8.97 -3.62 11.50
N LYS A 144 9.11 -4.95 11.55
CA LYS A 144 8.28 -5.90 10.79
C LYS A 144 6.80 -5.81 11.13
N PHE A 145 6.46 -5.57 12.39
CA PHE A 145 5.07 -5.37 12.79
C PHE A 145 4.51 -4.06 12.22
N LEU A 146 5.31 -3.00 12.24
CA LEU A 146 4.95 -1.67 11.76
C LEU A 146 4.91 -1.56 10.23
N THR A 147 5.65 -2.41 9.52
CA THR A 147 5.72 -2.40 8.06
C THR A 147 5.07 -3.64 7.48
N THR A 148 4.21 -3.48 6.48
CA THR A 148 4.02 -4.57 5.53
C THR A 148 5.36 -4.80 4.83
N GLU A 149 6.06 -5.91 5.12
CA GLU A 149 6.99 -6.43 4.12
C GLU A 149 6.18 -6.56 2.82
N PRO A 150 6.71 -6.13 1.64
CA PRO A 150 6.02 -6.36 0.39
C PRO A 150 5.75 -7.86 0.34
N ILE A 151 4.47 -8.25 0.39
CA ILE A 151 4.09 -9.65 0.52
C ILE A 151 4.75 -10.38 -0.66
N ALA A 152 5.81 -11.13 -0.39
CA ALA A 152 6.27 -12.17 -1.28
C ALA A 152 5.19 -13.25 -1.17
N LEU A 153 4.11 -13.06 -1.94
CA LEU A 153 3.01 -14.00 -2.01
C LEU A 153 3.63 -15.36 -2.35
N THR A 154 3.52 -16.31 -1.42
CA THR A 154 3.77 -17.70 -1.75
C THR A 154 2.84 -18.11 -2.90
N PRO A 155 3.16 -19.11 -3.72
CA PRO A 155 2.28 -19.57 -4.81
C PRO A 155 0.85 -19.87 -4.34
N GLU A 156 0.72 -20.35 -3.10
CA GLU A 156 -0.55 -20.61 -2.43
C GLU A 156 -1.29 -19.32 -2.03
N GLN A 157 -0.57 -18.30 -1.56
CA GLN A 157 -1.12 -16.97 -1.29
C GLN A 157 -1.41 -16.16 -2.55
N ALA A 158 -0.73 -16.41 -3.67
CA ALA A 158 -1.03 -15.82 -4.97
C ALA A 158 -2.32 -16.41 -5.57
N ASN A 159 -2.50 -17.73 -5.45
CA ASN A 159 -3.79 -18.39 -5.69
C ASN A 159 -4.89 -17.88 -4.74
N ASN A 160 -4.52 -17.47 -3.52
CA ASN A 160 -5.41 -16.80 -2.57
C ASN A 160 -5.47 -15.27 -2.70
N PHE A 161 -4.66 -14.62 -3.54
CA PHE A 161 -4.66 -13.16 -3.75
C PHE A 161 -5.77 -12.76 -4.73
N MET A 162 -6.08 -13.68 -5.64
CA MET A 162 -7.30 -13.69 -6.48
C MET A 162 -8.46 -14.41 -5.78
N SER A 163 -8.26 -14.88 -4.54
CA SER A 163 -9.34 -15.33 -3.65
C SER A 163 -9.63 -14.23 -2.64
N PRO A 164 -10.89 -13.98 -2.32
CA PRO A 164 -11.26 -12.64 -1.98
C PRO A 164 -11.01 -12.37 -0.49
N THR A 165 -10.33 -11.26 -0.17
CA THR A 165 -10.64 -10.44 1.02
C THR A 165 -12.09 -9.92 1.01
N TYR A 166 -12.85 -10.31 -0.02
CA TYR A 166 -14.18 -9.91 -0.44
C TYR A 166 -15.19 -11.11 -0.38
N GLN A 167 -15.00 -12.09 0.51
CA GLN A 167 -16.03 -13.13 0.74
C GLN A 167 -17.14 -12.58 1.64
N GLN A 168 -18.28 -12.20 1.03
CA GLN A 168 -19.54 -11.80 1.69
C GLN A 168 -19.50 -10.47 2.49
N PRO A 169 -20.66 -9.85 2.80
CA PRO A 169 -20.84 -8.41 2.69
C PRO A 169 -19.89 -7.62 3.59
N ILE A 170 -19.41 -6.52 3.02
CA ILE A 170 -18.53 -5.50 3.61
C ILE A 170 -18.88 -5.18 5.06
N SER A 171 -20.17 -5.20 5.42
CA SER A 171 -20.61 -4.71 6.70
C SER A 171 -19.82 -5.36 7.84
N GLY A 172 -19.83 -6.69 8.01
CA GLY A 172 -19.18 -7.30 9.18
C GLY A 172 -17.67 -7.05 9.27
N GLN A 173 -16.91 -7.34 8.20
CA GLN A 173 -15.45 -7.27 8.24
C GLN A 173 -14.88 -5.87 8.05
N LEU A 174 -15.54 -5.00 7.29
CA LEU A 174 -15.14 -3.59 7.21
C LEU A 174 -15.56 -2.85 8.47
N TYR A 175 -16.74 -3.11 9.08
CA TYR A 175 -17.05 -2.55 10.41
C TYR A 175 -16.15 -3.13 11.50
N TYR A 176 -15.66 -4.36 11.37
CA TYR A 176 -14.66 -4.92 12.28
C TYR A 176 -13.27 -4.29 12.05
N LYS A 177 -12.83 -4.09 10.80
CA LYS A 177 -11.55 -3.43 10.49
C LYS A 177 -11.60 -1.93 10.77
N ILE A 178 -12.67 -1.23 10.41
CA ILE A 178 -12.97 0.16 10.77
C ILE A 178 -13.13 0.25 12.28
N GLY A 179 -13.85 -0.67 12.91
CA GLY A 179 -13.98 -0.77 14.36
C GLY A 179 -12.63 -0.95 15.05
N ASN A 180 -11.71 -1.74 14.48
CA ASN A 180 -10.35 -1.91 14.98
C ASN A 180 -9.44 -0.71 14.66
N ILE A 181 -9.65 -0.03 13.51
CA ILE A 181 -8.99 1.25 13.16
C ILE A 181 -9.44 2.37 14.10
N LEU A 182 -10.69 2.30 14.59
CA LEU A 182 -11.35 3.32 15.41
C LEU A 182 -11.44 2.93 16.89
N GLN A 183 -10.94 1.76 17.28
CA GLN A 183 -10.79 1.37 18.69
C GLN A 183 -9.79 2.34 19.34
N GLY A 184 -10.32 3.26 20.15
CA GLY A 184 -9.56 4.34 20.80
C GLY A 184 -9.88 5.75 20.30
N LEU A 185 -10.67 5.90 19.22
CA LEU A 185 -11.24 7.19 18.82
C LEU A 185 -12.56 7.43 19.56
N ALA A 186 -12.84 8.69 19.91
CA ALA A 186 -14.13 9.05 20.50
C ALA A 186 -15.26 8.56 19.58
N PRO A 187 -16.33 7.91 20.10
CA PRO A 187 -17.41 7.36 19.29
C PRO A 187 -18.00 8.33 18.25
N PHE A 188 -17.96 9.64 18.53
CA PHE A 188 -18.35 10.69 17.59
C PHE A 188 -17.57 10.67 16.26
N TYR A 189 -16.28 10.33 16.26
CA TYR A 189 -15.50 10.21 15.03
C TYR A 189 -15.87 8.97 14.23
N LEU A 190 -16.24 7.88 14.90
CA LEU A 190 -16.82 6.71 14.23
C LEU A 190 -18.13 7.13 13.56
N ASP A 191 -19.03 7.81 14.26
CA ASP A 191 -20.27 8.31 13.67
C ASP A 191 -20.00 9.25 12.48
N THR A 192 -19.00 10.13 12.59
CA THR A 192 -18.62 11.05 11.50
C THR A 192 -18.04 10.31 10.29
N VAL A 193 -17.17 9.32 10.51
CA VAL A 193 -16.57 8.51 9.44
C VAL A 193 -17.62 7.61 8.80
N LEU A 194 -18.50 6.99 9.60
CA LEU A 194 -19.61 6.18 9.09
C LEU A 194 -20.60 7.04 8.32
N GLN A 195 -20.94 8.22 8.82
CA GLN A 195 -21.79 9.18 8.12
C GLN A 195 -21.12 9.66 6.82
N LEU A 196 -19.80 9.89 6.82
CA LEU A 196 -19.06 10.22 5.60
C LEU A 196 -19.08 9.05 4.60
N ILE A 197 -18.84 7.81 5.06
CA ILE A 197 -18.92 6.61 4.22
C ILE A 197 -20.33 6.45 3.65
N ASP A 198 -21.37 6.61 4.47
CA ASP A 198 -22.76 6.50 4.04
C ASP A 198 -23.15 7.63 3.07
N ASN A 199 -22.65 8.85 3.28
CA ASN A 199 -22.82 9.96 2.34
C ASN A 199 -22.09 9.70 1.01
N LEU A 200 -20.93 9.03 1.05
CA LEU A 200 -20.12 8.72 -0.13
C LEU A 200 -20.60 7.46 -0.87
N ARG A 201 -21.33 6.54 -0.23
CA ARG A 201 -21.81 5.29 -0.85
C ARG A 201 -22.59 5.51 -2.16
N ASN A 202 -23.29 6.64 -2.27
CA ASN A 202 -24.10 6.98 -3.44
C ASN A 202 -23.40 7.94 -4.42
N ILE A 203 -22.16 8.33 -4.14
CA ILE A 203 -21.39 9.25 -4.98
C ILE A 203 -20.36 8.43 -5.76
N THR A 204 -20.59 8.26 -7.06
CA THR A 204 -19.62 7.61 -7.95
C THR A 204 -18.53 8.64 -8.31
N PRO A 205 -17.26 8.44 -7.89
CA PRO A 205 -16.20 9.42 -8.12
C PRO A 205 -15.90 9.49 -9.61
N ARG A 206 -16.01 10.68 -10.20
CA ARG A 206 -15.59 10.94 -11.58
C ARG A 206 -14.16 11.44 -11.55
N VAL A 207 -13.29 10.78 -12.32
CA VAL A 207 -11.85 11.07 -12.35
C VAL A 207 -11.49 11.48 -13.77
N THR A 208 -10.84 12.63 -13.92
CA THR A 208 -10.27 13.11 -15.18
C THR A 208 -8.94 12.42 -15.49
N PRO A 209 -8.42 12.47 -16.74
CA PRO A 209 -7.17 11.80 -17.07
C PRO A 209 -5.99 12.34 -16.24
N THR A 210 -5.98 13.65 -16.02
CA THR A 210 -4.97 14.35 -15.22
C THR A 210 -5.01 13.95 -13.75
N GLU A 211 -6.21 13.75 -13.19
CA GLU A 211 -6.38 13.29 -11.81
C GLU A 211 -5.95 11.83 -11.65
N LEU A 212 -6.26 10.98 -12.62
CA LEU A 212 -5.78 9.59 -12.61
C LEU A 212 -4.26 9.55 -12.71
N ALA A 213 -3.66 10.25 -13.68
CA ALA A 213 -2.20 10.30 -13.81
C ALA A 213 -1.51 10.84 -12.54
N ARG A 214 -2.11 11.84 -11.90
CA ARG A 214 -1.64 12.34 -10.60
C ARG A 214 -1.74 11.25 -9.53
N TRP A 215 -2.89 10.57 -9.43
CA TRP A 215 -3.09 9.48 -8.49
C TRP A 215 -2.09 8.35 -8.72
N GLU A 216 -1.90 7.89 -9.95
CA GLU A 216 -0.93 6.85 -10.30
C GLU A 216 0.50 7.28 -9.92
N SER A 217 0.88 8.54 -10.18
CA SER A 217 2.21 9.06 -9.81
C SER A 217 2.44 9.05 -8.29
N GLN A 218 1.41 9.38 -7.50
CA GLN A 218 1.47 9.38 -6.03
C GLN A 218 1.53 7.97 -5.44
N HIS A 219 1.06 6.97 -6.19
CA HIS A 219 0.94 5.59 -5.73
C HIS A 219 1.90 4.63 -6.47
N LYS A 220 2.81 5.17 -7.28
CA LYS A 220 3.70 4.42 -8.17
C LYS A 220 4.53 3.34 -7.46
N ASN A 221 5.04 3.65 -6.27
CA ASN A 221 5.80 2.75 -5.39
C ASN A 221 4.92 1.78 -4.58
N ARG A 222 3.59 1.87 -4.71
CA ARG A 222 2.60 1.03 -4.03
C ARG A 222 1.80 0.16 -5.00
N ILE A 223 1.94 0.35 -6.31
CA ILE A 223 1.28 -0.49 -7.31
C ILE A 223 2.18 -1.69 -7.63
N SER A 224 1.65 -2.90 -7.47
CA SER A 224 2.36 -4.16 -7.69
C SER A 224 1.96 -4.85 -9.00
N TYR A 225 0.68 -4.76 -9.39
CA TYR A 225 0.18 -5.27 -10.66
C TYR A 225 -0.81 -4.29 -11.28
N ILE A 226 -0.87 -4.31 -12.62
CA ILE A 226 -1.92 -3.64 -13.38
C ILE A 226 -2.54 -4.65 -14.33
N VAL A 227 -3.86 -4.75 -14.33
CA VAL A 227 -4.60 -5.56 -15.31
C VAL A 227 -5.56 -4.67 -16.07
N GLY A 228 -5.32 -4.51 -17.38
CA GLY A 228 -6.20 -3.77 -18.28
C GLY A 228 -7.05 -4.75 -19.09
N VAL A 229 -8.37 -4.63 -19.00
CA VAL A 229 -9.31 -5.29 -19.91
C VAL A 229 -9.83 -4.23 -20.85
N VAL A 230 -9.45 -4.30 -22.12
CA VAL A 230 -9.76 -3.29 -23.13
C VAL A 230 -10.57 -3.90 -24.27
N ARG A 231 -11.57 -3.16 -24.77
CA ARG A 231 -12.37 -3.63 -25.89
C ARG A 231 -11.54 -3.61 -27.19
N LYS A 232 -10.87 -2.49 -27.44
CA LYS A 232 -10.06 -2.26 -28.64
C LYS A 232 -8.58 -2.13 -28.29
N PRO A 233 -7.66 -2.89 -28.91
CA PRO A 233 -6.24 -2.80 -28.61
C PRO A 233 -5.62 -1.45 -28.97
N GLU A 234 -6.22 -0.69 -29.89
CA GLU A 234 -5.72 0.63 -30.32
C GLU A 234 -5.56 1.64 -29.18
N ILE A 235 -6.31 1.44 -28.10
CA ILE A 235 -6.31 2.29 -26.91
C ILE A 235 -4.96 2.22 -26.20
N VAL A 236 -4.34 1.04 -26.15
CA VAL A 236 -3.04 0.83 -25.48
C VAL A 236 -1.85 1.05 -26.40
N LEU A 237 -2.09 1.21 -27.71
CA LEU A 237 -1.04 1.52 -28.69
C LEU A 237 -0.57 2.97 -28.64
N ASP A 238 -1.35 3.87 -28.04
CA ASP A 238 -0.90 5.22 -27.74
C ASP A 238 -0.04 5.20 -26.47
N VAL A 239 1.27 5.03 -26.66
CA VAL A 239 2.20 4.97 -25.53
C VAL A 239 2.43 6.32 -24.85
N ASN A 240 1.80 7.41 -25.30
CA ASN A 240 1.94 8.73 -24.69
C ASN A 240 0.92 9.00 -23.59
N THR A 241 -0.25 8.37 -23.67
CA THR A 241 -1.36 8.58 -22.72
C THR A 241 -1.18 7.77 -21.45
N PHE A 242 -0.65 6.56 -21.56
CA PHE A 242 -0.35 5.70 -20.43
C PHE A 242 1.13 5.82 -20.01
N ASP A 243 1.39 6.00 -18.71
CA ASP A 243 2.75 6.00 -18.20
C ASP A 243 3.27 4.57 -18.04
N TYR A 244 4.16 4.12 -18.91
CA TYR A 244 4.76 2.77 -18.82
C TYR A 244 5.94 2.68 -17.84
N SER A 245 6.33 3.79 -17.20
CA SER A 245 7.50 3.80 -16.32
C SER A 245 7.28 3.03 -14.99
N PHE A 246 6.05 2.58 -14.69
CA PHE A 246 5.79 1.63 -13.60
C PHE A 246 6.58 0.33 -13.76
N LEU A 247 6.82 -0.11 -15.01
CA LEU A 247 7.53 -1.36 -15.28
C LEU A 247 8.94 -1.37 -14.67
N TRP A 248 9.58 -0.20 -14.55
CA TRP A 248 10.93 -0.07 -13.98
C TRP A 248 10.95 0.17 -12.47
N GLN A 249 9.82 0.12 -11.78
CA GLN A 249 9.79 0.18 -10.31
C GLN A 249 10.13 -1.18 -9.71
N ASP A 250 10.89 -1.18 -8.60
CA ASP A 250 11.34 -2.40 -7.92
C ASP A 250 10.18 -3.23 -7.36
N ASN A 251 9.15 -2.57 -6.85
CA ASN A 251 7.96 -3.18 -6.28
C ASN A 251 6.94 -3.63 -7.34
N PHE A 252 7.09 -3.18 -8.59
CA PHE A 252 6.17 -3.50 -9.67
C PHE A 252 6.52 -4.85 -10.30
N ARG A 253 5.54 -5.74 -10.36
CA ARG A 253 5.74 -7.13 -10.81
C ARG A 253 5.31 -7.33 -12.25
N LYS A 254 4.05 -7.06 -12.58
CA LYS A 254 3.51 -7.39 -13.90
C LYS A 254 2.35 -6.48 -14.32
N MET A 255 2.34 -6.12 -15.60
CA MET A 255 1.24 -5.52 -16.30
C MET A 255 0.66 -6.54 -17.28
N CYS A 256 -0.65 -6.80 -17.19
CA CYS A 256 -1.35 -7.69 -18.11
C CYS A 256 -2.43 -6.89 -18.86
N ILE A 257 -2.43 -6.95 -20.18
CA ILE A 257 -3.44 -6.31 -21.03
C ILE A 257 -4.17 -7.40 -21.82
N ILE A 258 -5.49 -7.45 -21.66
CA ILE A 258 -6.37 -8.39 -22.34
C ILE A 258 -7.27 -7.57 -23.27
N HIS A 259 -7.15 -7.79 -24.57
CA HIS A 259 -7.97 -7.08 -25.56
C HIS A 259 -9.04 -7.99 -26.17
N ARG A 260 -10.28 -7.51 -26.25
CA ARG A 260 -11.41 -8.26 -26.81
C ARG A 260 -11.28 -8.42 -28.33
N ASP A 261 -11.18 -7.29 -29.03
CA ASP A 261 -11.24 -7.23 -30.48
C ASP A 261 -9.85 -7.43 -31.09
N PRO A 262 -9.76 -8.01 -32.31
CA PRO A 262 -8.50 -8.06 -33.04
C PRO A 262 -8.04 -6.64 -33.44
N PRO A 263 -6.72 -6.40 -33.58
CA PRO A 263 -6.21 -5.12 -34.05
C PRO A 263 -6.67 -4.83 -35.48
N THR A 264 -7.05 -3.57 -35.74
CA THR A 264 -7.66 -3.16 -37.02
C THR A 264 -6.64 -3.16 -38.19
N ALA A 265 -5.35 -3.04 -37.89
CA ALA A 265 -4.29 -3.01 -38.89
C ALA A 265 -3.05 -3.78 -38.39
N ARG A 266 -2.52 -4.67 -39.25
CA ARG A 266 -1.29 -5.48 -39.19
C ARG A 266 -1.42 -6.93 -38.69
N ALA A 267 -0.54 -7.77 -39.26
CA ALA A 267 -0.25 -9.14 -38.87
C ALA A 267 0.74 -9.25 -37.67
N GLU A 268 1.12 -8.12 -37.08
CA GLU A 268 2.08 -8.02 -35.96
C GLU A 268 1.34 -8.12 -34.62
N SER A 269 2.01 -8.65 -33.60
CA SER A 269 1.45 -8.75 -32.25
C SER A 269 1.27 -7.37 -31.62
N VAL A 270 0.16 -7.15 -30.91
CA VAL A 270 -0.08 -5.89 -30.16
C VAL A 270 1.06 -5.58 -29.20
N GLN A 271 1.65 -6.61 -28.58
CA GLN A 271 2.81 -6.47 -27.69
C GLN A 271 4.04 -5.93 -28.42
N GLU A 272 4.31 -6.40 -29.64
CA GLU A 272 5.44 -5.94 -30.45
C GLU A 272 5.28 -4.48 -30.85
N VAL A 273 4.06 -4.07 -31.21
CA VAL A 273 3.77 -2.67 -31.56
C VAL A 273 3.96 -1.76 -30.35
N ILE A 274 3.49 -2.14 -29.16
CA ILE A 274 3.73 -1.39 -27.91
C ILE A 274 5.22 -1.29 -27.64
N THR A 275 5.93 -2.42 -27.73
CA THR A 275 7.38 -2.50 -27.49
C THR A 275 8.15 -1.55 -28.41
N GLN A 276 7.84 -1.58 -29.72
CA GLN A 276 8.48 -0.73 -30.70
C GLN A 276 8.21 0.76 -30.44
N ARG A 277 6.95 1.13 -30.20
CA ARG A 277 6.58 2.54 -29.96
C ARG A 277 7.17 3.07 -28.66
N LEU A 278 7.18 2.26 -27.60
CA LEU A 278 7.74 2.64 -26.32
C LEU A 278 9.27 2.84 -26.42
N ARG A 279 9.95 1.93 -27.13
CA ARG A 279 11.39 2.07 -27.41
C ARG A 279 11.68 3.35 -28.19
N GLN A 280 10.96 3.60 -29.28
CA GLN A 280 11.11 4.83 -30.08
C GLN A 280 10.90 6.09 -29.23
N ARG A 281 9.89 6.09 -28.35
CA ARG A 281 9.64 7.19 -27.41
C ARG A 281 10.83 7.40 -26.47
N TYR A 282 11.33 6.34 -25.84
CA TYR A 282 12.42 6.45 -24.87
C TYR A 282 13.74 6.84 -25.55
N GLU A 283 13.98 6.38 -26.78
CA GLU A 283 15.13 6.79 -27.60
C GLU A 283 15.05 8.26 -28.02
N ALA A 284 13.86 8.78 -28.33
CA ALA A 284 13.65 10.20 -28.63
C ALA A 284 13.95 11.10 -27.42
N GLU A 285 13.66 10.63 -26.20
CA GLU A 285 13.95 11.30 -24.92
C GLU A 285 15.12 10.63 -24.17
N ARG A 286 16.17 10.19 -24.89
CA ARG A 286 17.25 9.35 -24.34
C ARG A 286 17.91 9.87 -23.06
N VAL A 287 18.10 11.18 -22.93
CA VAL A 287 18.70 11.81 -21.73
C VAL A 287 17.85 11.54 -20.49
N LYS A 288 16.53 11.48 -20.64
CA LYS A 288 15.59 11.26 -19.53
C LYS A 288 15.42 9.78 -19.19
N TYR A 289 15.47 8.90 -20.19
CA TYR A 289 15.19 7.47 -20.05
C TYR A 289 16.43 6.56 -20.15
N GLU A 290 17.62 7.09 -19.83
CA GLU A 290 18.88 6.35 -19.97
C GLU A 290 18.89 5.03 -19.17
N ARG A 291 18.37 5.06 -17.94
CA ARG A 291 18.30 3.88 -17.05
C ARG A 291 17.29 2.85 -17.56
N GLU A 292 16.15 3.32 -18.05
CA GLU A 292 15.09 2.48 -18.60
C GLU A 292 15.55 1.81 -19.90
N LEU A 293 16.24 2.56 -20.78
CA LEU A 293 16.82 2.05 -22.01
C LEU A 293 17.90 0.98 -21.75
N ALA A 294 18.72 1.16 -20.72
CA ALA A 294 19.78 0.19 -20.38
C ALA A 294 19.23 -1.19 -19.97
N SER A 295 18.04 -1.23 -19.37
CA SER A 295 17.41 -2.46 -18.87
C SER A 295 16.19 -2.90 -19.71
N PHE A 296 15.90 -2.20 -20.80
CA PHE A 296 14.64 -2.30 -21.55
C PHE A 296 14.32 -3.71 -22.02
N ASP A 297 15.30 -4.37 -22.66
CA ASP A 297 15.13 -5.72 -23.22
C ASP A 297 14.97 -6.81 -22.16
N SER A 298 15.33 -6.52 -20.91
CA SER A 298 15.15 -7.45 -19.79
C SER A 298 13.84 -7.20 -19.05
N VAL A 299 13.48 -5.92 -18.82
CA VAL A 299 12.32 -5.53 -18.01
C VAL A 299 11.02 -5.69 -18.77
N LEU A 300 10.96 -5.23 -20.03
CA LEU A 300 9.71 -5.19 -20.78
C LEU A 300 9.13 -6.59 -21.04
N PRO A 301 9.89 -7.58 -21.57
CA PRO A 301 9.35 -8.92 -21.78
C PRO A 301 8.99 -9.64 -20.48
N ALA A 302 9.71 -9.36 -19.38
CA ALA A 302 9.45 -9.98 -18.08
C ALA A 302 8.17 -9.43 -17.43
N LYS A 303 7.90 -8.13 -17.59
CA LYS A 303 6.84 -7.44 -16.83
C LYS A 303 5.61 -7.05 -17.64
N LEU A 304 5.68 -6.98 -18.98
CA LEU A 304 4.54 -6.67 -19.83
C LEU A 304 4.02 -7.92 -20.53
N LEU A 305 2.74 -8.21 -20.35
CA LEU A 305 2.02 -9.30 -21.00
C LEU A 305 0.81 -8.75 -21.74
N VAL A 306 0.71 -9.02 -23.05
CA VAL A 306 -0.49 -8.69 -23.83
C VAL A 306 -1.08 -9.95 -24.43
N ARG A 307 -2.41 -10.09 -24.33
CA ARG A 307 -3.14 -11.27 -24.78
C ARG A 307 -4.43 -10.89 -25.51
N SER A 308 -4.72 -11.65 -26.56
CA SER A 308 -6.02 -11.61 -27.22
C SER A 308 -7.03 -12.43 -26.43
N GLY A 309 -8.14 -11.81 -26.11
CA GLY A 309 -9.28 -12.40 -25.43
C GLY A 309 -10.33 -12.99 -26.36
N THR A 310 -9.99 -13.24 -27.62
CA THR A 310 -10.94 -13.73 -28.66
C THR A 310 -11.64 -15.04 -28.28
N ALA A 311 -10.98 -15.90 -27.50
CA ALA A 311 -11.57 -17.14 -26.97
C ALA A 311 -12.51 -16.93 -25.76
N LYS A 312 -12.47 -15.77 -25.11
CA LYS A 312 -13.26 -15.43 -23.90
C LYS A 312 -14.09 -14.16 -24.09
N THR A 313 -14.56 -13.90 -25.31
CA THR A 313 -15.30 -12.67 -25.67
C THR A 313 -16.55 -12.47 -24.82
N ILE A 314 -17.29 -13.54 -24.49
CA ILE A 314 -18.47 -13.48 -23.63
C ILE A 314 -18.10 -13.01 -22.21
N SER A 315 -17.09 -13.62 -21.59
CA SER A 315 -16.61 -13.24 -20.26
C SER A 315 -16.06 -11.81 -20.26
N ILE A 316 -15.37 -11.40 -21.32
CA ILE A 316 -14.87 -10.03 -21.47
C ILE A 316 -16.02 -9.03 -21.66
N ASP A 317 -17.07 -9.38 -22.41
CA ASP A 317 -18.24 -8.52 -22.51
C ASP A 317 -18.98 -8.40 -21.18
N GLN A 318 -19.02 -9.46 -20.38
CA GLN A 318 -19.61 -9.46 -19.03
C GLN A 318 -18.80 -8.59 -18.05
N ILE A 319 -17.46 -8.70 -18.04
CA ILE A 319 -16.65 -7.82 -17.19
C ILE A 319 -16.75 -6.36 -17.64
N LEU A 320 -16.86 -6.12 -18.95
CA LEU A 320 -17.05 -4.77 -19.52
C LEU A 320 -18.51 -4.26 -19.50
N LEU A 321 -19.41 -4.89 -18.74
CA LEU A 321 -20.76 -4.39 -18.51
C LEU A 321 -20.89 -3.74 -17.13
N HIS A 322 -21.34 -2.49 -17.03
CA HIS A 322 -21.59 -1.85 -15.74
C HIS A 322 -22.95 -1.16 -15.75
N ARG A 323 -23.85 -1.58 -14.85
CA ARG A 323 -25.23 -1.06 -14.73
C ARG A 323 -25.95 -1.06 -16.09
N ASP A 324 -25.86 -2.18 -16.80
CA ASP A 324 -26.40 -2.40 -18.14
C ASP A 324 -25.81 -1.52 -19.26
N VAL A 325 -24.76 -0.74 -18.95
CA VAL A 325 -24.02 0.07 -19.93
C VAL A 325 -22.72 -0.65 -20.32
N ARG A 326 -22.47 -0.76 -21.62
CA ARG A 326 -21.21 -1.32 -22.14
C ARG A 326 -20.08 -0.32 -21.97
N MET A 327 -19.00 -0.79 -21.38
CA MET A 327 -17.75 -0.06 -21.18
C MET A 327 -16.74 -0.40 -22.28
N ASN A 328 -15.81 0.53 -22.50
CA ASN A 328 -14.70 0.31 -23.41
C ASN A 328 -13.54 -0.36 -22.68
N ASN A 329 -13.12 0.20 -21.55
CA ASN A 329 -11.94 -0.25 -20.82
C ASN A 329 -12.23 -0.38 -19.32
N LEU A 330 -11.54 -1.31 -18.69
CA LEU A 330 -11.53 -1.49 -17.25
C LEU A 330 -10.11 -1.81 -16.80
N TRP A 331 -9.58 -0.98 -15.91
CA TRP A 331 -8.23 -1.09 -15.37
C TRP A 331 -8.28 -1.48 -13.91
N PHE A 332 -7.50 -2.47 -13.49
CA PHE A 332 -7.34 -2.86 -12.10
C PHE A 332 -5.92 -2.57 -11.63
N TYR A 333 -5.79 -1.74 -10.61
CA TYR A 333 -4.52 -1.43 -9.97
C TYR A 333 -4.44 -2.18 -8.65
N PHE A 334 -3.53 -3.15 -8.57
CA PHE A 334 -3.32 -3.97 -7.38
C PHE A 334 -2.23 -3.36 -6.53
N MET A 335 -2.60 -2.91 -5.35
CA MET A 335 -1.69 -2.29 -4.40
C MET A 335 -0.86 -3.34 -3.66
N THR A 336 0.33 -2.98 -3.20
CA THR A 336 1.21 -3.81 -2.37
C THR A 336 0.55 -4.24 -1.05
N SER A 337 -0.41 -3.45 -0.56
CA SER A 337 -1.24 -3.77 0.61
C SER A 337 -2.35 -4.80 0.33
N GLY A 338 -2.54 -5.23 -0.91
CA GLY A 338 -3.62 -6.14 -1.32
C GLY A 338 -4.96 -5.45 -1.62
N TYR A 339 -5.02 -4.11 -1.58
CA TYR A 339 -6.19 -3.36 -2.06
C TYR A 339 -6.22 -3.29 -3.58
N VAL A 340 -7.41 -3.33 -4.18
CA VAL A 340 -7.59 -3.18 -5.63
C VAL A 340 -8.39 -1.93 -5.92
N VAL A 341 -7.88 -1.11 -6.84
CA VAL A 341 -8.57 0.09 -7.34
C VAL A 341 -8.96 -0.16 -8.79
N PRO A 342 -10.24 -0.36 -9.09
CA PRO A 342 -10.70 -0.46 -10.47
C PRO A 342 -11.07 0.91 -11.03
N PHE A 343 -10.70 1.19 -12.27
CA PHE A 343 -11.16 2.36 -13.02
C PHE A 343 -11.81 1.92 -14.32
N ILE A 344 -13.07 2.29 -14.50
CA ILE A 344 -13.72 2.25 -15.81
C ILE A 344 -13.13 3.39 -16.63
N ASP A 345 -12.71 3.12 -17.85
CA ASP A 345 -12.21 4.12 -18.77
C ASP A 345 -13.00 4.03 -20.10
N ASN A 346 -13.57 5.15 -20.52
CA ASN A 346 -14.40 5.24 -21.73
C ASN A 346 -13.65 5.81 -22.94
N THR A 347 -12.34 6.03 -22.84
CA THR A 347 -11.53 6.56 -23.92
C THR A 347 -11.73 5.78 -25.22
N LEU A 348 -12.02 6.54 -26.28
CA LEU A 348 -12.04 6.06 -27.64
C LEU A 348 -10.70 6.41 -28.32
N PRO A 349 -10.21 5.59 -29.26
CA PRO A 349 -9.02 5.93 -30.01
C PRO A 349 -9.13 7.31 -30.66
N ARG A 350 -8.14 8.18 -30.43
CA ARG A 350 -7.99 9.52 -31.06
C ARG A 350 -8.97 10.63 -30.64
N MET A 351 -9.57 10.57 -29.44
CA MET A 351 -10.28 11.73 -28.86
C MET A 351 -9.37 12.52 -27.91
N GLU A 352 -9.34 13.85 -28.06
CA GLU A 352 -8.81 14.76 -27.04
C GLU A 352 -9.78 14.78 -25.86
N SER A 353 -9.38 14.18 -24.73
CA SER A 353 -10.26 13.90 -23.60
C SER A 353 -10.36 15.10 -22.64
N THR A 354 -11.28 16.03 -22.91
CA THR A 354 -11.80 16.97 -21.89
C THR A 354 -12.94 16.40 -21.04
N ASP A 355 -13.45 15.21 -21.40
CA ASP A 355 -14.49 14.49 -20.67
C ASP A 355 -13.92 13.72 -19.46
N PRO A 356 -14.74 13.40 -18.44
CA PRO A 356 -14.32 12.52 -17.34
C PRO A 356 -13.79 11.20 -17.91
N PHE A 357 -12.52 10.91 -17.61
CA PHE A 357 -11.79 9.75 -18.09
C PHE A 357 -12.39 8.45 -17.58
N GLY A 358 -12.85 8.46 -16.32
CA GLY A 358 -13.31 7.25 -15.70
C GLY A 358 -14.05 7.42 -14.39
N THR A 359 -14.53 6.28 -13.87
CA THR A 359 -15.13 6.21 -12.54
C THR A 359 -14.62 4.98 -11.81
N SER A 360 -14.31 5.15 -10.52
CA SER A 360 -13.98 4.00 -9.66
C SER A 360 -15.26 3.27 -9.31
N LEU A 361 -15.19 1.94 -9.30
CA LEU A 361 -16.33 1.11 -8.92
C LEU A 361 -16.57 1.16 -7.41
N ALA A 362 -17.82 0.92 -7.02
CA ALA A 362 -18.12 0.61 -5.63
C ALA A 362 -17.46 -0.72 -5.23
N TYR A 363 -17.33 -0.96 -3.93
CA TYR A 363 -16.66 -2.17 -3.45
C TYR A 363 -17.36 -3.45 -3.93
N GLU A 364 -18.70 -3.55 -3.84
CA GLU A 364 -19.45 -4.74 -4.26
C GLU A 364 -19.25 -5.03 -5.76
N GLU A 365 -19.34 -3.98 -6.57
CA GLU A 365 -19.07 -4.04 -8.01
C GLU A 365 -17.60 -4.45 -8.27
N THR A 366 -16.66 -3.98 -7.46
CA THR A 366 -15.25 -4.40 -7.53
C THR A 366 -15.10 -5.90 -7.26
N CYS A 367 -15.81 -6.44 -6.27
CA CYS A 367 -15.80 -7.89 -5.96
C CYS A 367 -16.26 -8.71 -7.17
N GLU A 368 -17.41 -8.32 -7.72
CA GLU A 368 -18.02 -9.00 -8.85
C GLU A 368 -17.08 -9.00 -10.05
N LYS A 369 -16.51 -7.83 -10.37
CA LYS A 369 -15.56 -7.68 -11.47
C LYS A 369 -14.26 -8.45 -11.24
N LEU A 370 -13.77 -8.56 -10.01
CA LEU A 370 -12.62 -9.41 -9.68
C LEU A 370 -12.93 -10.90 -9.85
N GLY A 371 -14.14 -11.34 -9.50
CA GLY A 371 -14.61 -12.71 -9.76
C GLY A 371 -14.60 -13.03 -11.25
N LEU A 372 -15.17 -12.15 -12.07
CA LEU A 372 -15.16 -12.28 -13.54
C LEU A 372 -13.74 -12.19 -14.11
N LEU A 373 -12.91 -11.31 -13.57
CA LEU A 373 -11.50 -11.19 -13.96
C LEU A 373 -10.78 -12.51 -13.69
N ARG A 374 -11.07 -13.19 -12.59
CA ARG A 374 -10.52 -14.51 -12.28
C ARG A 374 -10.96 -15.57 -13.28
N GLU A 375 -12.19 -15.55 -13.79
CA GLU A 375 -12.60 -16.51 -14.83
C GLU A 375 -11.89 -16.25 -16.16
N ILE A 376 -11.68 -14.97 -16.50
CA ILE A 376 -10.92 -14.58 -17.68
C ILE A 376 -9.44 -14.97 -17.49
N CYS A 377 -8.88 -14.69 -16.32
CA CYS A 377 -7.48 -14.89 -15.97
C CYS A 377 -7.14 -16.28 -15.43
N GLY A 378 -8.13 -17.15 -15.17
CA GLY A 378 -7.97 -18.46 -14.54
C GLY A 378 -7.11 -19.43 -15.34
N ASP A 379 -6.92 -19.14 -16.63
CA ASP A 379 -6.02 -19.84 -17.56
C ASP A 379 -4.80 -18.99 -17.96
N ILE A 380 -4.67 -17.74 -17.48
CA ILE A 380 -3.70 -16.76 -17.99
C ILE A 380 -2.33 -16.88 -17.32
N GLY A 381 -2.17 -17.79 -16.36
CA GLY A 381 -0.86 -18.01 -15.77
C GLY A 381 -0.26 -16.71 -15.23
N PHE A 382 -0.69 -16.32 -14.02
CA PHE A 382 0.30 -15.86 -13.06
C PHE A 382 1.17 -17.07 -12.65
N GLU A 383 1.73 -17.76 -13.64
CA GLU A 383 2.82 -18.71 -13.47
C GLU A 383 4.04 -17.86 -13.16
N TYR A 384 4.61 -18.13 -11.99
CA TYR A 384 5.86 -17.53 -11.50
C TYR A 384 7.05 -18.22 -12.16
#